data_AF-A0A2K5WW61-F1
#
_entry.id   AF-A0A2K5WW61-F1
#
_cell.length_a   1.000
_cell.length_b   1.000
_cell.length_c   1.000
_cell.angle_alpha   90.00
_cell.angle_beta   90.00
_cell.angle_gamma   90.00
#
_symmetry.space_group_name_H-M   'P 1'
#
loop_
_entity.id
_entity.type
_entity.pdbx_description
1 polymer ?
#
loop_
_entity_poly.entity_id
_entity_poly.type
_entity_poly.pdbx_seq_one_letter_code
_entity_poly.pdbx_strand_id
1 'polypeptide(L)'
;MIISSAASFLEYAICLDLFLKGTAKESCPSICRSLQELGAPSYPGPLRLGADKLDQKRSRRIPGNWALVQAVNAILQPNQESLLQALQRLRLSIQDITKTLGQMHNHVDPDIFYSVIRIFLSGWKDNPAMPAGLMYEGVSKEPLKYSGGSAAQSTVLHAFDEFLGIRHSKESADFLYRMRDYMPPSHKAFIEDIHSAPSLRDYVLSSGQDHLLTAYNQCVQALVDLRSYHITMVTRYLITAAAKAKRRKPNHLPGPPQALEDRGTGGTAVMSFLKSVRDKTLESILHPHG
;
A
#
# COMPACT_ATOMS: atom_id res chain seq x y z
N MET A 1 -11.24 -2.78 -17.68
CA MET A 1 -11.29 -3.37 -16.32
C MET A 1 -10.24 -2.67 -15.48
N ILE A 2 -10.58 -1.48 -14.98
CA ILE A 2 -9.71 -0.66 -14.14
C ILE A 2 -10.08 -1.01 -12.71
N ILE A 3 -9.25 -1.80 -12.02
CA ILE A 3 -9.51 -2.15 -10.63
C ILE A 3 -9.08 -0.94 -9.78
N SER A 4 -10.04 -0.05 -9.62
CA SER A 4 -9.97 1.23 -8.92
C SER A 4 -10.72 1.10 -7.61
N SER A 5 -10.03 0.72 -6.53
CA SER A 5 -10.28 1.20 -5.17
C SER A 5 -9.25 0.58 -4.21
N ALA A 6 -8.69 1.41 -3.34
CA ALA A 6 -7.69 1.07 -2.31
C ALA A 6 -8.25 0.18 -1.20
N ALA A 7 -8.54 -1.06 -1.57
CA ALA A 7 -8.75 -2.22 -0.72
C ALA A 7 -7.45 -3.01 -0.75
N SER A 8 -6.89 -3.24 0.43
CA SER A 8 -5.54 -3.75 0.70
C SER A 8 -5.05 -4.87 -0.26
N PHE A 9 -3.74 -4.97 -0.48
CA PHE A 9 -3.10 -6.14 -1.12
C PHE A 9 -3.60 -7.48 -0.50
N LEU A 10 -4.03 -7.43 0.77
CA LEU A 10 -4.71 -8.51 1.46
C LEU A 10 -6.17 -8.73 1.02
N GLU A 11 -6.99 -7.68 0.84
CA GLU A 11 -8.31 -7.79 0.20
C GLU A 11 -8.21 -8.32 -1.23
N TYR A 12 -7.16 -7.97 -1.97
CA TYR A 12 -6.92 -8.51 -3.31
C TYR A 12 -6.55 -10.00 -3.27
N ALA A 13 -5.68 -10.41 -2.34
CA ALA A 13 -5.30 -11.82 -2.16
C ALA A 13 -6.45 -12.68 -1.59
N ILE A 14 -7.25 -12.14 -0.67
CA ILE A 14 -8.43 -12.79 -0.08
C ILE A 14 -9.57 -12.86 -1.11
N CYS A 15 -9.84 -11.79 -1.85
CA CYS A 15 -10.85 -11.81 -2.92
C CYS A 15 -10.46 -12.80 -4.04
N LEU A 16 -9.18 -12.93 -4.35
CA LEU A 16 -8.72 -13.86 -5.37
C LEU A 16 -8.80 -15.33 -4.90
N ASP A 17 -8.51 -15.64 -3.63
CA ASP A 17 -8.72 -16.98 -3.05
C ASP A 17 -10.21 -17.37 -3.00
N LEU A 18 -11.09 -16.44 -2.62
CA LEU A 18 -12.55 -16.63 -2.62
C LEU A 18 -13.11 -16.80 -4.04
N PHE A 19 -12.55 -16.10 -5.02
CA PHE A 19 -12.91 -16.24 -6.44
C PHE A 19 -12.48 -17.58 -7.03
N LEU A 20 -11.28 -18.07 -6.69
CA LEU A 20 -10.74 -19.34 -7.20
C LEU A 20 -11.40 -20.59 -6.57
N LYS A 21 -11.96 -20.48 -5.35
CA LYS A 21 -12.65 -21.60 -4.67
C LYS A 21 -14.11 -21.77 -5.05
N GLY A 22 -14.67 -20.93 -5.93
CA GLY A 22 -16.05 -21.07 -6.42
C GLY A 22 -17.14 -20.84 -5.37
N THR A 23 -16.81 -20.36 -4.18
CA THR A 23 -17.74 -20.15 -3.06
C THR A 23 -18.28 -18.71 -2.98
N ALA A 24 -18.35 -18.02 -4.11
CA ALA A 24 -18.79 -16.62 -4.21
C ALA A 24 -20.26 -16.38 -3.82
N LYS A 25 -21.02 -17.40 -3.40
CA LYS A 25 -22.44 -17.26 -3.11
C LYS A 25 -22.86 -17.33 -1.64
N GLU A 26 -22.05 -17.78 -0.68
CA GLU A 26 -22.57 -17.99 0.69
C GLU A 26 -21.70 -17.56 1.88
N SER A 27 -20.50 -16.98 1.71
CA SER A 27 -19.68 -16.61 2.87
C SER A 27 -19.01 -15.24 2.72
N CYS A 28 -19.76 -14.16 3.04
CA CYS A 28 -19.35 -12.99 3.84
C CYS A 28 -20.20 -11.74 3.49
N PRO A 29 -21.39 -11.56 4.09
CA PRO A 29 -22.27 -10.42 3.78
C PRO A 29 -21.73 -9.04 4.19
N SER A 30 -20.67 -8.94 4.99
CA SER A 30 -20.09 -7.66 5.44
C SER A 30 -19.05 -7.09 4.46
N ILE A 31 -18.36 -7.95 3.70
CA ILE A 31 -17.29 -7.55 2.78
C ILE A 31 -17.88 -7.08 1.43
N CYS A 32 -18.86 -7.81 0.88
CA CYS A 32 -19.54 -7.37 -0.36
C CYS A 32 -20.36 -6.08 -0.18
N ARG A 33 -20.93 -5.85 1.02
CA ARG A 33 -21.65 -4.61 1.33
C ARG A 33 -20.72 -3.39 1.40
N SER A 34 -19.45 -3.61 1.78
CA SER A 34 -18.42 -2.56 1.79
C SER A 34 -18.00 -2.14 0.38
N LEU A 35 -18.04 -3.05 -0.60
CA LEU A 35 -17.72 -2.76 -2.00
C LEU A 35 -18.86 -2.05 -2.75
N GLN A 36 -20.13 -2.30 -2.37
CA GLN A 36 -21.30 -1.67 -3.00
C GLN A 36 -21.56 -0.23 -2.50
N GLU A 37 -21.05 0.14 -1.33
CA GLU A 37 -21.18 1.48 -0.74
C GLU A 37 -20.03 2.45 -1.11
N LEU A 38 -19.06 2.02 -1.95
CA LEU A 38 -17.95 2.84 -2.49
C LEU A 38 -18.39 3.86 -3.57
N GLY A 39 -19.62 4.37 -3.48
CA GLY A 39 -20.07 5.51 -4.27
C GLY A 39 -19.10 6.69 -4.07
N ALA A 40 -18.35 6.98 -5.13
CA ALA A 40 -17.28 7.97 -5.18
C ALA A 40 -17.65 9.26 -4.42
N PRO A 41 -16.76 9.79 -3.55
CA PRO A 41 -16.93 11.16 -3.09
C PRO A 41 -16.71 12.09 -4.30
N SER A 42 -17.77 12.78 -4.69
CA SER A 42 -17.67 14.01 -5.48
C SER A 42 -17.00 15.07 -4.60
N TYR A 43 -15.68 15.22 -4.75
CA TYR A 43 -14.90 16.28 -4.13
C TYR A 43 -15.09 17.59 -4.91
N PRO A 44 -15.61 18.67 -4.30
CA PRO A 44 -15.61 19.99 -4.91
C PRO A 44 -14.46 20.82 -4.35
N GLY A 45 -13.34 20.91 -5.09
CA GLY A 45 -12.36 22.00 -4.94
C GLY A 45 -11.59 22.11 -3.62
N PRO A 46 -10.67 23.09 -3.54
CA PRO A 46 -9.59 23.13 -2.55
C PRO A 46 -10.14 23.29 -1.13
N LEU A 47 -9.55 22.58 -0.16
CA LEU A 47 -9.97 22.49 1.25
C LEU A 47 -10.49 23.82 1.83
N ARG A 48 -11.79 24.07 1.65
CA ARG A 48 -12.57 24.85 2.61
C ARG A 48 -13.07 23.85 3.64
N LEU A 49 -12.23 23.58 4.63
CA LEU A 49 -12.55 22.83 5.85
C LEU A 49 -13.59 23.61 6.69
N GLY A 50 -14.81 23.69 6.17
CA GLY A 50 -16.03 23.93 6.92
C GLY A 50 -16.66 22.59 7.24
N ALA A 51 -17.01 22.39 8.51
CA ALA A 51 -17.40 21.12 9.09
C ALA A 51 -18.68 20.49 8.48
N ASP A 52 -18.55 19.66 7.45
CA ASP A 52 -19.62 18.77 7.03
C ASP A 52 -19.56 17.42 7.77
N LYS A 53 -20.47 17.26 8.74
CA LYS A 53 -20.63 16.06 9.60
C LYS A 53 -20.78 14.75 8.81
N LEU A 54 -21.11 14.81 7.51
CA LEU A 54 -21.30 13.65 6.64
C LEU A 54 -19.96 13.04 6.19
N ASP A 55 -18.95 13.86 5.92
CA ASP A 55 -17.63 13.42 5.43
C ASP A 55 -16.82 12.74 6.55
N GLN A 56 -16.93 13.29 7.77
CA GLN A 56 -16.36 12.69 8.98
C GLN A 56 -16.96 11.31 9.29
N LYS A 57 -18.19 11.02 8.84
CA LYS A 57 -18.86 9.73 9.05
C LYS A 57 -18.38 8.65 8.08
N ARG A 58 -17.96 9.01 6.85
CA ARG A 58 -17.38 8.08 5.86
C ARG A 58 -15.91 7.78 6.13
N SER A 59 -15.13 8.79 6.53
CA SER A 59 -13.71 8.63 6.87
C SER A 59 -13.48 7.70 8.07
N ARG A 60 -14.45 7.59 9.00
CA ARG A 60 -14.45 6.60 10.12
C ARG A 60 -14.35 5.13 9.71
N ARG A 61 -14.58 4.78 8.44
CA ARG A 61 -14.58 3.37 7.98
C ARG A 61 -13.18 2.78 7.77
N ILE A 62 -12.13 3.62 7.72
CA ILE A 62 -10.72 3.19 7.73
C ILE A 62 -10.01 4.00 8.83
N PRO A 63 -9.81 3.42 10.04
CA PRO A 63 -9.29 4.15 11.20
C PRO A 63 -8.00 4.94 10.94
N GLY A 64 -7.10 4.39 10.11
CA GLY A 64 -5.83 5.04 9.74
C GLY A 64 -6.00 6.31 8.91
N ASN A 65 -6.90 6.32 7.92
CA ASN A 65 -7.13 7.51 7.09
C ASN A 65 -7.76 8.64 7.91
N TRP A 66 -8.65 8.29 8.83
CA TRP A 66 -9.24 9.26 9.73
C TRP A 66 -8.19 9.85 10.68
N ALA A 67 -7.28 9.03 11.21
CA ALA A 67 -6.18 9.51 12.04
C ALA A 67 -5.28 10.51 11.29
N LEU A 68 -5.00 10.25 10.00
CA LEU A 68 -4.25 11.20 9.15
C LEU A 68 -4.97 12.55 9.02
N VAL A 69 -6.27 12.54 8.68
CA VAL A 69 -7.06 13.76 8.55
C VAL A 69 -7.11 14.54 9.87
N GLN A 70 -7.27 13.85 11.00
CA GLN A 70 -7.24 14.49 12.32
C GLN A 70 -5.88 15.14 12.60
N ALA A 71 -4.80 14.43 12.29
CA ALA A 71 -3.46 14.92 12.56
C ALA A 71 -3.11 16.14 11.68
N VAL A 72 -3.46 16.10 10.38
CA VAL A 72 -3.28 17.25 9.47
C VAL A 72 -4.05 18.47 9.98
N ASN A 73 -5.31 18.30 10.40
CA ASN A 73 -6.10 19.39 10.97
C ASN A 73 -5.49 19.93 12.28
N ALA A 74 -4.93 19.06 13.12
CA ALA A 74 -4.28 19.46 14.37
C ALA A 74 -2.95 20.20 14.17
N ILE A 75 -2.33 20.08 12.99
CA ILE A 75 -1.17 20.89 12.58
C ILE A 75 -1.64 22.24 12.03
N LEU A 76 -2.67 22.25 11.16
CA LEU A 76 -3.23 23.46 10.57
C LEU A 76 -3.87 24.40 11.62
N GLN A 77 -4.52 23.81 12.63
CA GLN A 77 -5.06 24.49 13.79
C GLN A 77 -4.34 23.92 15.02
N PRO A 78 -3.19 24.50 15.43
CA PRO A 78 -2.28 23.91 16.39
C PRO A 78 -2.99 23.42 17.66
N ASN A 79 -3.12 22.11 17.80
CA ASN A 79 -3.70 21.44 18.95
C ASN A 79 -2.87 20.20 19.28
N GLN A 80 -1.96 20.36 20.26
CA GLN A 80 -0.97 19.35 20.61
C GLN A 80 -1.61 18.05 21.12
N GLU A 81 -2.65 18.15 21.95
CA GLU A 81 -3.35 16.98 22.48
C GLU A 81 -4.03 16.18 21.36
N SER A 82 -4.71 16.88 20.45
CA SER A 82 -5.36 16.25 19.30
C SER A 82 -4.34 15.60 18.37
N LEU A 83 -3.20 16.25 18.14
CA LEU A 83 -2.11 15.68 17.35
C LEU A 83 -1.54 14.42 18.00
N LEU A 84 -1.28 14.44 19.32
CA LEU A 84 -0.78 13.29 20.06
C LEU A 84 -1.75 12.10 19.96
N GLN A 85 -3.04 12.32 20.18
CA GLN A 85 -4.06 11.28 20.06
C GLN A 85 -4.14 10.73 18.63
N ALA A 86 -4.04 11.60 17.62
CA ALA A 86 -4.06 11.19 16.22
C ALA A 86 -2.83 10.34 15.86
N LEU A 87 -1.63 10.71 16.31
CA LEU A 87 -0.41 9.90 16.12
C LEU A 87 -0.52 8.54 16.83
N GLN A 88 -1.03 8.50 18.05
CA GLN A 88 -1.25 7.23 18.75
C GLN A 88 -2.23 6.31 18.00
N ARG A 89 -3.32 6.86 17.44
CA ARG A 89 -4.27 6.12 16.60
C ARG A 89 -3.65 5.66 15.29
N LEU A 90 -2.83 6.49 14.66
CA LEU A 90 -2.11 6.15 13.44
C LEU A 90 -1.18 4.96 13.69
N ARG A 91 -0.38 5.00 14.76
CA ARG A 91 0.47 3.88 15.19
C ARG A 91 -0.31 2.58 15.34
N LEU A 92 -1.41 2.61 16.09
CA LEU A 92 -2.25 1.42 16.29
C LEU A 92 -2.82 0.89 14.97
N SER A 93 -3.24 1.80 14.07
CA SER A 93 -3.74 1.42 12.74
C SER A 93 -2.67 0.73 11.89
N ILE A 94 -1.43 1.23 11.92
CA ILE A 94 -0.30 0.59 11.22
C ILE A 94 -0.02 -0.81 11.80
N GLN A 95 -0.03 -0.93 13.13
CA GLN A 95 0.16 -2.22 13.81
C GLN A 95 -0.94 -3.23 13.47
N ASP A 96 -2.19 -2.78 13.37
CA ASP A 96 -3.29 -3.65 12.98
C ASP A 96 -3.19 -4.07 11.50
N ILE A 97 -2.77 -3.19 10.60
CA ILE A 97 -2.44 -3.57 9.21
C ILE A 97 -1.39 -4.68 9.18
N THR A 98 -0.34 -4.59 10.00
CA THR A 98 0.70 -5.64 10.10
C THR A 98 0.12 -6.96 10.59
N LYS A 99 -0.72 -6.95 11.63
CA LYS A 99 -1.38 -8.17 12.13
C LYS A 99 -2.29 -8.79 11.08
N THR A 100 -3.08 -7.98 10.39
CA THR A 100 -3.99 -8.41 9.33
C THR A 100 -3.20 -9.00 8.16
N LEU A 101 -2.07 -8.39 7.75
CA LEU A 101 -1.17 -8.96 6.75
C LEU A 101 -0.69 -10.37 7.14
N GLY A 102 -0.46 -10.62 8.44
CA GLY A 102 -0.05 -11.93 8.93
C GLY A 102 -1.10 -13.03 8.81
N GLN A 103 -2.39 -12.68 8.68
CA GLN A 103 -3.46 -13.66 8.45
C GLN A 103 -3.30 -14.39 7.11
N MET A 104 -2.57 -13.81 6.15
CA MET A 104 -2.25 -14.45 4.88
C MET A 104 -1.59 -15.83 5.07
N HIS A 105 -0.84 -16.05 6.15
CA HIS A 105 -0.26 -17.35 6.48
C HIS A 105 -1.27 -18.48 6.65
N ASN A 106 -2.50 -18.16 7.06
CA ASN A 106 -3.55 -19.14 7.32
C ASN A 106 -4.42 -19.41 6.08
N HIS A 107 -4.40 -18.51 5.10
CA HIS A 107 -5.35 -18.53 3.99
C HIS A 107 -4.69 -18.72 2.62
N VAL A 108 -3.40 -18.41 2.48
CA VAL A 108 -2.70 -18.47 1.20
C VAL A 108 -1.54 -19.45 1.28
N ASP A 109 -1.59 -20.48 0.44
CA ASP A 109 -0.48 -21.42 0.25
C ASP A 109 0.64 -20.74 -0.58
N PRO A 110 1.91 -20.76 -0.12
CA PRO A 110 3.02 -20.14 -0.84
C PRO A 110 3.31 -20.72 -2.23
N ASP A 111 3.13 -22.03 -2.42
CA ASP A 111 3.37 -22.68 -3.72
C ASP A 111 2.28 -22.27 -4.73
N ILE A 112 1.02 -22.20 -4.28
CA ILE A 112 -0.13 -21.73 -5.09
C ILE A 112 0.01 -20.24 -5.42
N PHE A 113 0.39 -19.42 -4.44
CA PHE A 113 0.63 -18.00 -4.68
C PHE A 113 1.67 -17.79 -5.78
N TYR A 114 2.82 -18.46 -5.65
CA TYR A 114 3.93 -18.31 -6.56
C TYR A 114 3.63 -18.85 -7.97
N SER A 115 3.05 -20.05 -8.05
CA SER A 115 2.93 -20.79 -9.31
C SER A 115 1.65 -20.48 -10.08
N VAL A 116 0.61 -19.95 -9.42
CA VAL A 116 -0.69 -19.71 -10.05
C VAL A 116 -1.06 -18.23 -9.95
N ILE A 117 -1.30 -17.74 -8.75
CA ILE A 117 -1.85 -16.39 -8.52
C ILE A 117 -0.95 -15.30 -9.11
N ARG A 118 0.35 -15.37 -8.83
CA ARG A 118 1.32 -14.35 -9.25
C ARG A 118 1.36 -14.16 -10.76
N ILE A 119 1.13 -15.23 -11.54
CA ILE A 119 1.12 -15.16 -13.01
C ILE A 119 0.00 -14.21 -13.47
N PHE A 120 -1.21 -14.37 -12.93
CA PHE A 120 -2.36 -13.52 -13.26
C PHE A 120 -2.25 -12.09 -12.73
N LEU A 121 -1.43 -11.85 -11.71
CA LEU A 121 -1.15 -10.51 -11.19
C LEU A 121 -0.04 -9.79 -11.97
N SER A 122 0.68 -10.49 -12.84
CA SER A 122 1.80 -9.92 -13.58
C SER A 122 1.30 -9.06 -14.74
N GLY A 123 1.90 -7.88 -14.89
CA GLY A 123 1.60 -7.00 -16.02
C GLY A 123 2.51 -7.26 -17.21
N TRP A 124 2.48 -6.37 -18.19
CA TRP A 124 3.29 -6.42 -19.41
C TRP A 124 4.18 -5.18 -19.59
N LYS A 125 4.30 -4.33 -18.56
CA LYS A 125 5.38 -3.34 -18.42
C LYS A 125 6.56 -3.97 -17.70
N ASP A 126 7.75 -3.78 -18.26
CA ASP A 126 9.00 -4.32 -17.71
C ASP A 126 8.98 -5.85 -17.51
N ASN A 127 8.15 -6.54 -18.28
CA ASN A 127 7.97 -7.99 -18.31
C ASN A 127 8.73 -8.59 -19.51
N PRO A 128 9.79 -9.40 -19.29
CA PRO A 128 10.58 -9.97 -20.38
C PRO A 128 9.79 -10.95 -21.28
N ALA A 129 8.68 -11.52 -20.80
CA ALA A 129 7.81 -12.38 -21.62
C ALA A 129 6.95 -11.57 -22.62
N MET A 130 6.75 -10.28 -22.37
CA MET A 130 6.01 -9.36 -23.25
C MET A 130 6.78 -8.03 -23.41
N PRO A 131 7.97 -8.04 -24.03
CA PRO A 131 8.87 -6.89 -24.03
C PRO A 131 8.30 -5.67 -24.79
N ALA A 132 7.45 -5.92 -25.79
CA ALA A 132 6.73 -4.89 -26.52
C ALA A 132 5.55 -4.32 -25.73
N GLY A 133 4.99 -5.05 -24.77
CA GLY A 133 3.70 -4.76 -24.14
C GLY A 133 2.58 -5.65 -24.70
N LEU A 134 1.32 -5.27 -24.43
CA LEU A 134 0.13 -5.99 -24.88
C LEU A 134 -0.60 -5.17 -25.93
N MET A 135 -0.98 -5.80 -27.05
CA MET A 135 -1.83 -5.17 -28.05
C MET A 135 -3.28 -5.12 -27.54
N TYR A 136 -3.87 -3.91 -27.54
CA TYR A 136 -5.27 -3.71 -27.23
C TYR A 136 -6.04 -3.45 -28.53
N GLU A 137 -6.46 -4.53 -29.16
CA GLU A 137 -7.18 -4.49 -30.43
C GLU A 137 -8.42 -3.58 -30.34
N GLY A 138 -8.57 -2.70 -31.32
CA GLY A 138 -9.64 -1.70 -31.36
C GLY A 138 -9.45 -0.48 -30.44
N VAL A 139 -8.41 -0.45 -29.60
CA VAL A 139 -8.13 0.67 -28.67
C VAL A 139 -6.84 1.40 -29.02
N SER A 140 -5.76 0.65 -29.31
CA SER A 140 -4.45 1.22 -29.64
C SER A 140 -3.87 0.53 -30.88
N LYS A 141 -3.16 1.31 -31.71
CA LYS A 141 -2.41 0.78 -32.86
C LYS A 141 -1.06 0.18 -32.45
N GLU A 142 -0.54 0.60 -31.30
CA GLU A 142 0.73 0.14 -30.75
C GLU A 142 0.51 -0.64 -29.44
N PRO A 143 1.37 -1.63 -29.11
CA PRO A 143 1.30 -2.33 -27.84
C PRO A 143 1.45 -1.36 -26.66
N LEU A 144 0.57 -1.48 -25.66
CA LEU A 144 0.60 -0.67 -24.45
C LEU A 144 1.32 -1.40 -23.33
N LYS A 145 1.95 -0.66 -22.41
CA LYS A 145 2.72 -1.20 -21.28
C LYS A 145 2.09 -0.80 -19.95
N TYR A 146 1.54 -1.77 -19.22
CA TYR A 146 0.99 -1.58 -17.88
C TYR A 146 1.64 -2.53 -16.86
N SER A 147 1.95 -1.99 -15.68
CA SER A 147 2.50 -2.73 -14.55
C SER A 147 1.47 -3.70 -13.98
N GLY A 148 1.94 -4.81 -13.43
CA GLY A 148 1.06 -5.74 -12.72
C GLY A 148 0.61 -5.20 -11.36
N GLY A 149 -0.31 -5.93 -10.73
CA GLY A 149 -0.83 -5.59 -9.41
C GLY A 149 0.28 -5.69 -8.35
N SER A 150 0.41 -4.67 -7.51
CA SER A 150 1.38 -4.70 -6.40
C SER A 150 0.92 -3.87 -5.21
N ALA A 151 1.46 -4.17 -4.02
CA ALA A 151 1.20 -3.39 -2.81
C ALA A 151 1.59 -1.90 -2.94
N ALA A 152 2.49 -1.58 -3.86
CA ALA A 152 2.90 -0.20 -4.14
C ALA A 152 1.79 0.65 -4.79
N GLN A 153 0.66 0.07 -5.18
CA GLN A 153 -0.53 0.81 -5.64
C GLN A 153 -1.44 1.22 -4.47
N SER A 154 -1.07 0.91 -3.22
CA SER A 154 -1.86 1.24 -2.03
C SER A 154 -1.77 2.73 -1.69
N THR A 155 -2.89 3.46 -1.80
CA THR A 155 -2.98 4.87 -1.39
C THR A 155 -2.58 5.07 0.07
N VAL A 156 -2.96 4.15 0.96
CA VAL A 156 -2.72 4.26 2.41
C VAL A 156 -1.23 4.29 2.74
N LEU A 157 -0.42 3.45 2.09
CA LEU A 157 1.03 3.41 2.34
C LEU A 157 1.71 4.70 1.87
N HIS A 158 1.27 5.26 0.74
CA HIS A 158 1.76 6.56 0.26
C HIS A 158 1.35 7.71 1.18
N ALA A 159 0.11 7.68 1.69
CA ALA A 159 -0.38 8.69 2.60
C ALA A 159 0.39 8.69 3.93
N PHE A 160 0.76 7.51 4.45
CA PHE A 160 1.65 7.40 5.61
C PHE A 160 3.04 7.98 5.33
N ASP A 161 3.61 7.69 4.17
CA ASP A 161 4.92 8.23 3.78
C ASP A 161 4.93 9.74 3.67
N GLU A 162 3.97 10.33 2.96
CA GLU A 162 3.87 11.79 2.82
C GLU A 162 3.61 12.45 4.17
N PHE A 163 2.69 11.91 4.98
CA PHE A 163 2.34 12.49 6.28
C PHE A 163 3.50 12.44 7.29
N LEU A 164 4.23 11.33 7.33
CA LEU A 164 5.41 11.17 8.20
C LEU A 164 6.66 11.83 7.59
N GLY A 165 6.58 12.42 6.41
CA GLY A 165 7.71 13.09 5.75
C GLY A 165 8.83 12.15 5.31
N ILE A 166 8.51 10.89 5.00
CA ILE A 166 9.49 9.88 4.58
C ILE A 166 9.95 10.16 3.15
N ARG A 167 11.27 10.29 2.96
CA ARG A 167 11.88 10.53 1.65
C ARG A 167 12.59 9.28 1.16
N HIS A 168 12.05 8.66 0.12
CA HIS A 168 12.63 7.46 -0.50
C HIS A 168 13.82 7.79 -1.41
N SER A 169 14.66 6.80 -1.74
CA SER A 169 15.69 6.98 -2.78
C SER A 169 15.04 7.32 -4.12
N LYS A 170 15.78 7.97 -5.02
CA LYS A 170 15.26 8.39 -6.33
C LYS A 170 14.61 7.23 -7.09
N GLU A 171 15.26 6.07 -7.11
CA GLU A 171 14.79 4.89 -7.83
C GLU A 171 13.48 4.34 -7.22
N SER A 172 13.41 4.29 -5.89
CA SER A 172 12.22 3.85 -5.16
C SER A 172 11.08 4.85 -5.31
N ALA A 173 11.37 6.15 -5.26
CA ALA A 173 10.41 7.24 -5.46
C ALA A 173 9.84 7.23 -6.88
N ASP A 174 10.69 7.12 -7.91
CA ASP A 174 10.25 7.03 -9.31
C ASP A 174 9.28 5.85 -9.53
N PHE A 175 9.58 4.69 -8.93
CA PHE A 175 8.67 3.55 -8.98
C PHE A 175 7.34 3.84 -8.26
N LEU A 176 7.39 4.34 -7.03
CA LEU A 176 6.21 4.66 -6.21
C LEU A 176 5.33 5.74 -6.88
N TYR A 177 5.89 6.81 -7.42
CA TYR A 177 5.12 7.85 -8.10
C TYR A 177 4.41 7.31 -9.34
N ARG A 178 5.05 6.45 -10.13
CA ARG A 178 4.37 5.75 -11.24
C ARG A 178 3.22 4.87 -10.75
N MET A 179 3.27 4.32 -9.54
CA MET A 179 2.15 3.53 -8.99
C MET A 179 0.94 4.39 -8.63
N ARG A 180 1.10 5.71 -8.43
CA ARG A 180 -0.03 6.63 -8.27
C ARG A 180 -0.92 6.69 -9.51
N ASP A 181 -0.38 6.44 -10.71
CA ASP A 181 -1.18 6.40 -11.95
C ASP A 181 -2.22 5.28 -11.97
N TYR A 182 -2.05 4.27 -11.12
CA TYR A 182 -2.98 3.16 -10.94
C TYR A 182 -3.99 3.40 -9.81
N MET A 183 -3.92 4.55 -9.14
CA MET A 183 -4.86 4.92 -8.08
C MET A 183 -6.04 5.75 -8.66
N PRO A 184 -7.23 5.64 -8.05
CA PRO A 184 -8.36 6.52 -8.40
C PRO A 184 -7.97 8.02 -8.28
N PRO A 185 -8.52 8.91 -9.12
CA PRO A 185 -8.16 10.34 -9.08
C PRO A 185 -8.34 11.00 -7.71
N SER A 186 -9.43 10.70 -6.99
CA SER A 186 -9.68 11.23 -5.63
C SER A 186 -8.66 10.75 -4.61
N HIS A 187 -8.12 9.54 -4.78
CA HIS A 187 -7.10 8.98 -3.91
C HIS A 187 -5.74 9.63 -4.13
N LYS A 188 -5.41 9.96 -5.39
CA LYS A 188 -4.22 10.77 -5.70
C LYS A 188 -4.33 12.15 -5.07
N ALA A 189 -5.47 12.82 -5.28
CA ALA A 189 -5.74 14.14 -4.71
C ALA A 189 -5.53 14.14 -3.19
N PHE A 190 -6.03 13.13 -2.48
CA PHE A 190 -5.81 12.99 -1.03
C PHE A 190 -4.32 12.92 -0.63
N ILE A 191 -3.48 12.22 -1.41
CA ILE A 191 -2.03 12.16 -1.13
C ILE A 191 -1.39 13.54 -1.37
N GLU A 192 -1.78 14.23 -2.44
CA GLU A 192 -1.28 15.57 -2.75
C GLU A 192 -1.73 16.63 -1.72
N ASP A 193 -2.93 16.48 -1.16
CA ASP A 193 -3.44 17.34 -0.07
C ASP A 193 -2.59 17.16 1.20
N ILE A 194 -2.22 15.91 1.55
CA ILE A 194 -1.30 15.64 2.66
C ILE A 194 0.08 16.23 2.38
N HIS A 195 0.59 16.05 1.16
CA HIS A 195 1.88 16.59 0.75
C HIS A 195 1.95 18.13 0.85
N SER A 196 0.84 18.80 0.54
CA SER A 196 0.72 20.26 0.56
C SER A 196 0.48 20.83 1.96
N ALA A 197 0.16 20.00 2.94
CA ALA A 197 -0.04 20.43 4.32
C ALA A 197 1.29 20.78 5.00
N PRO A 198 1.28 21.55 6.11
CA PRO A 198 2.49 21.83 6.86
C PRO A 198 3.16 20.54 7.36
N SER A 199 4.49 20.53 7.32
CA SER A 199 5.33 19.38 7.68
C SER A 199 5.14 18.97 9.14
N LEU A 200 4.62 17.76 9.36
CA LEU A 200 4.56 17.14 10.69
C LEU A 200 5.95 17.06 11.32
N ARG A 201 6.95 16.67 10.54
CA ARG A 201 8.32 16.50 11.02
C ARG A 201 8.88 17.81 11.57
N ASP A 202 8.69 18.90 10.85
CA ASP A 202 9.16 20.22 11.27
C ASP A 202 8.35 20.76 12.45
N TYR A 203 7.04 20.48 12.48
CA TYR A 203 6.20 20.80 13.63
C TYR A 203 6.67 20.10 14.91
N VAL A 204 6.95 18.79 14.84
CA VAL A 204 7.43 17.99 15.98
C VAL A 204 8.81 18.45 16.46
N LEU A 205 9.72 18.78 15.53
CA LEU A 205 11.06 19.29 15.88
C LEU A 205 10.99 20.69 16.52
N SER A 206 10.12 21.56 16.00
CA SER A 206 9.98 22.93 16.51
C SER A 206 9.14 23.04 17.79
N SER A 207 8.30 22.04 18.10
CA SER A 207 7.44 22.11 19.29
C SER A 207 8.21 21.98 20.61
N GLY A 208 9.42 21.38 20.62
CA GLY A 208 10.20 21.13 21.83
C GLY A 208 9.52 20.18 22.82
N GLN A 209 8.61 19.34 22.35
CA GLN A 209 7.77 18.47 23.18
C GLN A 209 8.16 17.00 23.00
N ASP A 210 8.82 16.43 24.01
CA ASP A 210 9.35 15.06 23.97
C ASP A 210 8.27 14.01 23.69
N HIS A 211 7.04 14.23 24.18
CA HIS A 211 5.93 13.31 23.98
C HIS A 211 5.45 13.25 22.52
N LEU A 212 5.48 14.38 21.79
CA LEU A 212 5.15 14.42 20.36
C LEU A 212 6.25 13.78 19.53
N LEU A 213 7.52 14.04 19.86
CA LEU A 213 8.67 13.39 19.23
C LEU A 213 8.61 11.88 19.42
N THR A 214 8.31 11.43 20.65
CA THR A 214 8.12 10.02 20.96
C THR A 214 6.98 9.40 20.14
N ALA A 215 5.81 10.06 20.10
CA ALA A 215 4.66 9.54 19.36
C ALA A 215 4.91 9.48 17.84
N TYR A 216 5.57 10.49 17.27
CA TYR A 216 6.02 10.47 15.88
C TYR A 216 6.96 9.28 15.61
N ASN A 217 8.00 9.12 16.43
CA ASN A 217 8.98 8.04 16.25
C ASN A 217 8.34 6.65 16.39
N GLN A 218 7.35 6.50 17.27
CA GLN A 218 6.60 5.26 17.38
C GLN A 218 5.76 4.95 16.12
N CYS A 219 5.24 5.97 15.42
CA CYS A 219 4.57 5.77 14.13
C CYS A 219 5.56 5.32 13.05
N VAL A 220 6.73 5.97 12.97
CA VAL A 220 7.81 5.61 12.05
C VAL A 220 8.27 4.17 12.32
N GLN A 221 8.49 3.81 13.58
CA GLN A 221 8.88 2.45 13.96
C GLN A 221 7.81 1.41 13.59
N ALA A 222 6.53 1.70 13.84
CA ALA A 222 5.46 0.79 13.43
C ALA A 222 5.44 0.57 11.90
N LEU A 223 5.76 1.60 11.11
CA LEU A 223 5.87 1.48 9.66
C LEU A 223 7.13 0.71 9.21
N VAL A 224 8.26 0.86 9.92
CA VAL A 224 9.45 0.01 9.75
C VAL A 224 9.11 -1.45 10.02
N ASP A 225 8.35 -1.74 11.08
CA ASP A 225 7.95 -3.10 11.45
C ASP A 225 7.03 -3.71 10.39
N LEU A 226 6.05 -2.94 9.89
CA LEU A 226 5.19 -3.35 8.77
C LEU A 226 6.02 -3.70 7.53
N ARG A 227 6.98 -2.84 7.16
CA ARG A 227 7.86 -3.04 6.00
C ARG A 227 8.78 -4.23 6.17
N SER A 228 9.31 -4.43 7.37
CA SER A 228 10.14 -5.60 7.71
C SER A 228 9.32 -6.89 7.63
N TYR A 229 8.09 -6.88 8.15
CA TYR A 229 7.19 -8.02 8.04
C TYR A 229 6.81 -8.31 6.59
N HIS A 230 6.57 -7.27 5.76
CA HIS A 230 6.33 -7.45 4.34
C HIS A 230 7.52 -8.08 3.60
N ILE A 231 8.76 -7.74 3.97
CA ILE A 231 9.96 -8.42 3.44
C ILE A 231 9.95 -9.92 3.83
N THR A 232 9.55 -10.26 5.05
CA THR A 232 9.39 -11.67 5.48
C THR A 232 8.33 -12.39 4.65
N MET A 233 7.18 -11.73 4.41
CA MET A 233 6.11 -12.26 3.55
C MET A 233 6.63 -12.54 2.14
N VAL A 234 7.26 -11.56 1.50
CA VAL A 234 7.83 -11.71 0.16
C VAL A 234 8.90 -12.81 0.14
N THR A 235 9.75 -12.90 1.16
CA THR A 235 10.73 -13.97 1.26
C THR A 235 10.06 -15.34 1.25
N ARG A 236 9.00 -15.55 2.03
CA ARG A 236 8.25 -16.82 2.08
C ARG A 236 7.50 -17.12 0.79
N TYR A 237 6.71 -16.17 0.29
CA TYR A 237 5.76 -16.36 -0.80
C TYR A 237 6.36 -16.20 -2.20
N LEU A 238 7.53 -15.56 -2.31
CA LEU A 238 8.21 -15.34 -3.58
C LEU A 238 9.55 -16.10 -3.63
N ILE A 239 10.48 -15.77 -2.74
CA ILE A 239 11.87 -16.23 -2.84
C ILE A 239 11.99 -17.73 -2.50
N THR A 240 11.48 -18.14 -1.34
CA THR A 240 11.51 -19.54 -0.89
C THR A 240 10.64 -20.42 -1.78
N ALA A 241 9.45 -19.93 -2.17
CA ALA A 241 8.56 -20.62 -3.09
C ALA A 241 9.22 -20.84 -4.47
N ALA A 242 9.90 -19.83 -5.03
CA ALA A 242 10.68 -19.96 -6.26
C ALA A 242 11.77 -21.04 -6.16
N ALA A 243 12.58 -20.99 -5.10
CA ALA A 243 13.65 -21.95 -4.89
C ALA A 243 13.12 -23.38 -4.75
N LYS A 244 11.97 -23.56 -4.09
CA LYS A 244 11.29 -24.85 -3.97
C LYS A 244 10.73 -25.35 -5.30
N ALA A 245 10.13 -24.47 -6.09
CA ALA A 245 9.62 -24.79 -7.44
C ALA A 245 10.76 -25.29 -8.34
N LYS A 246 11.94 -24.63 -8.33
CA LYS A 246 13.12 -25.04 -9.09
C LYS A 246 13.66 -26.44 -8.74
N ARG A 247 13.47 -26.88 -7.50
CA ARG A 247 13.95 -28.20 -7.02
C ARG A 247 12.99 -29.35 -7.36
N ARG A 248 11.73 -29.07 -7.70
CA ARG A 248 10.75 -30.11 -8.07
C ARG A 248 10.98 -30.54 -9.53
N LYS A 249 11.10 -31.85 -9.78
CA LYS A 249 11.04 -32.45 -11.13
C LYS A 249 9.71 -32.06 -11.80
N PRO A 250 9.64 -31.95 -13.15
CA PRO A 250 8.46 -31.41 -13.82
C PRO A 250 7.23 -32.27 -13.51
N ASN A 251 6.31 -31.76 -12.68
CA ASN A 251 5.00 -32.37 -12.49
C ASN A 251 3.91 -31.28 -12.33
N HIS A 252 2.84 -31.50 -13.11
CA HIS A 252 1.47 -30.95 -13.18
C HIS A 252 1.15 -29.46 -12.99
N LEU A 253 1.90 -28.65 -12.25
CA LEU A 253 1.63 -27.21 -12.17
C LEU A 253 2.56 -26.47 -13.14
N PRO A 254 2.03 -25.66 -14.08
CA PRO A 254 2.86 -24.76 -14.86
C PRO A 254 3.57 -23.82 -13.88
N GLY A 255 4.90 -23.87 -13.83
CA GLY A 255 5.67 -22.84 -13.14
C GLY A 255 5.50 -21.49 -13.84
N PRO A 256 5.76 -20.36 -13.15
CA PRO A 256 5.80 -19.07 -13.84
C PRO A 256 6.90 -19.13 -14.94
N PRO A 257 6.69 -18.47 -16.09
CA PRO A 257 7.72 -18.34 -17.11
C PRO A 257 9.05 -17.89 -16.49
N GLN A 258 10.16 -18.43 -16.98
CA GLN A 258 11.51 -18.10 -16.49
C GLN A 258 11.77 -16.58 -16.44
N ALA A 259 11.17 -15.85 -17.39
CA ALA A 259 11.15 -14.39 -17.48
C ALA A 259 10.60 -13.65 -16.24
N LEU A 260 9.77 -14.30 -15.42
CA LEU A 260 9.18 -13.72 -14.23
C LEU A 260 9.97 -14.04 -12.96
N GLU A 261 10.94 -14.96 -12.96
CA GLU A 261 11.52 -15.50 -11.72
C GLU A 261 12.15 -14.43 -10.80
N ASP A 262 12.81 -13.43 -11.38
CA ASP A 262 13.63 -12.46 -10.61
C ASP A 262 12.97 -11.09 -10.37
N ARG A 263 11.70 -10.91 -10.78
CA ARG A 263 11.00 -9.61 -10.71
C ARG A 263 9.68 -9.67 -9.98
N GLY A 264 9.30 -8.59 -9.31
CA GLY A 264 7.96 -8.46 -8.74
C GLY A 264 6.90 -8.41 -9.85
N THR A 265 5.65 -8.65 -9.50
CA THR A 265 4.51 -8.46 -10.42
C THR A 265 4.42 -7.03 -10.97
N GLY A 266 4.89 -6.05 -10.20
CA GLY A 266 5.05 -4.66 -10.62
C GLY A 266 6.31 -4.35 -11.46
N GLY A 267 7.20 -5.33 -11.70
CA GLY A 267 8.38 -5.20 -12.56
C GLY A 267 9.69 -4.81 -11.85
N THR A 268 9.72 -4.71 -10.53
CA THR A 268 10.91 -4.30 -9.75
C THR A 268 11.80 -5.48 -9.34
N ALA A 269 13.07 -5.19 -9.07
CA ALA A 269 13.92 -6.07 -8.25
C ALA A 269 13.43 -6.00 -6.79
N VAL A 270 12.58 -6.96 -6.41
CA VAL A 270 11.70 -6.84 -5.24
C VAL A 270 12.48 -6.59 -3.95
N MET A 271 13.53 -7.38 -3.69
CA MET A 271 14.24 -7.32 -2.41
C MET A 271 15.04 -6.04 -2.22
N SER A 272 15.68 -5.51 -3.27
CA SER A 272 16.41 -4.25 -3.17
C SER A 272 15.45 -3.08 -2.97
N PHE A 273 14.33 -3.06 -3.71
CA PHE A 273 13.29 -2.06 -3.55
C PHE A 273 12.69 -2.05 -2.14
N LEU A 274 12.24 -3.21 -1.64
CA LEU A 274 11.61 -3.28 -0.31
C LEU A 274 12.57 -2.93 0.83
N LYS A 275 13.83 -3.36 0.73
CA LYS A 275 14.87 -2.98 1.70
C LYS A 275 15.13 -1.48 1.66
N SER A 276 15.30 -0.90 0.47
CA SER A 276 15.48 0.55 0.29
C SER A 276 14.35 1.36 0.93
N VAL A 277 13.09 1.00 0.66
CA VAL A 277 11.92 1.66 1.25
C VAL A 277 11.89 1.53 2.77
N ARG A 278 12.17 0.33 3.33
CA ARG A 278 12.29 0.13 4.79
C ARG A 278 13.41 0.97 5.40
N ASP A 279 14.59 0.96 4.79
CA ASP A 279 15.78 1.62 5.33
C ASP A 279 15.58 3.15 5.34
N LYS A 280 14.96 3.71 4.28
CA LYS A 280 14.57 5.13 4.23
C LYS A 280 13.50 5.50 5.26
N THR A 281 12.63 4.56 5.62
CA THR A 281 11.70 4.74 6.74
C THR A 281 12.46 4.87 8.06
N LEU A 282 13.41 3.97 8.30
CA LEU A 282 14.19 3.92 9.53
C LEU A 282 15.05 5.18 9.70
N GLU A 283 15.66 5.66 8.61
CA GLU A 283 16.41 6.92 8.57
C GLU A 283 15.55 8.15 8.92
N SER A 284 14.22 8.04 8.88
CA SER A 284 13.28 9.14 9.18
C SER A 284 12.97 9.28 10.68
N ILE A 285 13.51 8.41 11.53
CA ILE A 285 13.44 8.55 13.00
C ILE A 285 14.14 9.85 13.41
N LEU A 286 13.49 10.62 14.27
CA LEU A 286 14.03 11.84 14.85
C LEU A 286 14.80 11.54 16.13
N HIS A 287 15.91 12.22 16.33
CA HIS A 287 16.63 12.21 17.60
C HIS A 287 16.35 13.51 18.35
N PRO A 288 16.19 13.48 19.68
CA PRO A 288 16.15 14.71 20.48
C PRO A 288 17.38 15.56 20.16
N HIS A 289 17.21 16.87 20.06
CA HIS A 289 18.36 17.76 20.08
C HIS A 289 19.03 17.60 21.45
N GLY A 290 20.32 17.23 21.43
CA GLY A 290 21.16 17.23 22.62
C GLY A 290 21.45 18.63 23.13
#